data_AF-A0A117N2F4-F1
#
_entry.id   AF-A0A117N2F4-F1
#
_cell.length_a   1.000
_cell.length_b   1.000
_cell.length_c   1.000
_cell.angle_alpha   90.00
_cell.angle_beta   90.00
_cell.angle_gamma   90.00
#
_symmetry.space_group_name_H-M   'P 1'
#
loop_
_entity.id
_entity.type
_entity.pdbx_description
1 polymer ?
#
loop_
_entity_poly.entity_id
_entity_poly.type
_entity_poly.pdbx_seq_one_letter_code
_entity_poly.pdbx_strand_id
1 'polypeptide(L)'
;MTSGRDIYRTSSINQWLTTENADAVVHAMAAKGMMPATIDCRFADTTPGQLAYLSKFTWKRAPTNTRYHWEIGDPTYLASKEVKANRIGLRQVFAKGVRDPATGQKVGCSIWAG
;
A
#
# COMPACT_ATOMS: atom_id res chain seq x y z
N MET A 1 34.27 -13.06 15.12
CA MET A 1 33.19 -13.71 14.33
C MET A 1 32.45 -12.62 13.56
N THR A 2 32.65 -12.63 12.25
CA THR A 2 31.88 -11.99 11.15
C THR A 2 31.39 -10.55 11.32
N SER A 3 32.18 -9.64 10.73
CA SER A 3 31.75 -8.37 10.17
C SER A 3 30.59 -8.56 9.18
N GLY A 4 29.58 -7.70 9.23
CA GLY A 4 28.42 -7.73 8.36
C GLY A 4 27.76 -6.35 8.25
N ARG A 5 28.48 -5.39 7.67
CA ARG A 5 27.87 -4.19 7.10
C ARG A 5 26.94 -4.61 5.95
N ASP A 6 25.81 -3.91 5.85
CA ASP A 6 24.89 -3.84 4.71
C ASP A 6 24.21 -5.12 4.23
N ILE A 7 23.07 -5.41 4.85
CA ILE A 7 21.93 -5.94 4.11
C ILE A 7 20.71 -5.15 4.60
N TYR A 8 20.16 -4.29 3.74
CA TYR A 8 18.89 -3.61 3.93
C TYR A 8 17.81 -4.63 4.28
N ARG A 9 17.58 -4.84 5.58
CA ARG A 9 16.53 -5.74 6.05
C ARG A 9 15.20 -5.03 5.83
N THR A 10 14.60 -5.24 4.65
CA THR A 10 13.16 -5.13 4.42
C THR A 10 12.49 -5.80 5.60
N SER A 11 12.02 -5.02 6.57
CA SER A 11 11.41 -5.54 7.78
C SER A 11 10.09 -6.14 7.34
N SER A 12 10.06 -7.47 7.27
CA SER A 12 8.97 -8.28 6.78
C SER A 12 7.81 -8.25 7.78
N ILE A 13 7.07 -7.14 7.84
CA ILE A 13 5.67 -7.18 8.27
C ILE A 13 4.91 -7.80 7.10
N ASN A 14 5.15 -9.09 6.87
CA ASN A 14 4.67 -9.84 5.71
C ASN A 14 3.26 -10.39 5.93
N GLN A 15 2.48 -9.72 6.78
CA GLN A 15 1.12 -10.11 7.12
C GLN A 15 0.10 -9.29 6.33
N TRP A 16 -1.07 -9.88 6.15
CA TRP A 16 -2.22 -9.17 5.62
C TRP A 16 -2.86 -8.33 6.73
N LEU A 17 -3.11 -7.06 6.43
CA LEU A 17 -3.60 -6.05 7.36
C LEU A 17 -4.98 -5.57 6.91
N THR A 18 -5.91 -5.43 7.85
CA THR A 18 -7.11 -4.60 7.66
C THR A 18 -6.70 -3.15 7.46
N THR A 19 -7.59 -2.30 6.93
CA THR A 19 -7.31 -0.86 6.74
C THR A 19 -6.81 -0.19 8.02
N GLU A 20 -7.47 -0.42 9.15
CA GLU A 20 -7.08 0.14 10.46
C GLU A 20 -5.67 -0.29 10.88
N ASN A 21 -5.37 -1.60 10.74
CA ASN A 21 -4.04 -2.13 11.07
C ASN A 21 -2.97 -1.65 10.08
N ALA A 22 -3.34 -1.47 8.82
CA ALA A 22 -2.47 -0.94 7.77
C ALA A 22 -2.04 0.50 8.08
N ASP A 23 -2.98 1.36 8.46
CA ASP A 23 -2.68 2.73 8.87
C ASP A 23 -1.71 2.74 10.05
N ALA A 24 -1.98 1.98 11.12
CA ALA A 24 -1.10 1.92 12.28
C ALA A 24 0.33 1.47 11.91
N VAL A 25 0.45 0.44 11.07
CA VAL A 25 1.76 -0.06 10.61
C VAL A 25 2.47 0.97 9.73
N VAL A 26 1.77 1.60 8.78
CA VAL A 26 2.37 2.63 7.91
C VAL A 26 2.89 3.80 8.73
N HIS A 27 2.14 4.27 9.73
CA HIS A 27 2.60 5.33 10.63
C HIS A 27 3.84 4.90 11.44
N ALA A 28 3.84 3.68 11.98
CA ALA A 28 4.99 3.16 12.72
C ALA A 28 6.26 3.03 11.84
N MET A 29 6.10 2.72 10.56
CA MET A 29 7.20 2.61 9.61
C MET A 29 7.65 3.99 9.11
N ALA A 30 6.73 4.94 8.94
CA ALA A 30 7.03 6.34 8.67
C ALA A 30 7.90 6.95 9.78
N ALA A 31 7.57 6.68 11.04
CA ALA A 31 8.36 7.12 12.21
C ALA A 31 9.79 6.54 12.21
N LYS A 32 10.03 5.42 11.51
CA LYS A 32 11.35 4.83 11.30
C LYS A 32 12.06 5.33 10.03
N GLY A 33 11.51 6.33 9.35
CA GLY A 33 12.04 6.86 8.09
C GLY A 33 11.86 5.90 6.91
N MET A 34 10.83 5.05 6.95
CA MET A 34 10.48 4.13 5.87
C MET A 34 9.19 4.55 5.16
N MET A 35 9.07 4.14 3.90
CA MET A 35 7.86 4.27 3.11
C MET A 35 7.48 2.93 2.45
N PRO A 36 6.21 2.73 2.08
CA PRO A 36 5.80 1.61 1.24
C PRO A 36 6.61 1.57 -0.08
N ALA A 37 7.19 0.42 -0.38
CA ALA A 37 7.83 0.14 -1.67
C ALA A 37 6.84 -0.49 -2.64
N THR A 38 6.06 -1.47 -2.17
CA THR A 38 4.97 -2.11 -2.90
C THR A 38 3.77 -2.30 -1.99
N ILE A 39 2.59 -2.46 -2.59
CA ILE A 39 1.34 -2.81 -1.89
C ILE A 39 0.66 -3.95 -2.65
N ASP A 40 0.30 -5.00 -1.91
CA ASP A 40 -0.61 -6.03 -2.37
C ASP A 40 -1.98 -5.79 -1.74
N CYS A 41 -3.04 -6.05 -2.50
CA CYS A 41 -4.43 -5.95 -2.05
C CYS A 41 -5.19 -7.22 -2.36
N ARG A 42 -6.19 -7.53 -1.52
CA ARG A 42 -7.18 -8.58 -1.77
C ARG A 42 -8.47 -8.28 -1.02
N PHE A 43 -9.54 -8.96 -1.39
CA PHE A 43 -10.78 -8.98 -0.61
C PHE A 43 -10.53 -9.70 0.72
N ALA A 44 -10.97 -9.09 1.82
CA ALA A 44 -11.04 -9.74 3.13
C ALA A 44 -12.25 -10.68 3.19
N ASP A 45 -13.34 -10.22 2.60
CA ASP A 45 -14.60 -10.92 2.43
C ASP A 45 -15.15 -10.55 1.03
N THR A 46 -15.72 -11.53 0.33
CA THR A 46 -16.37 -11.36 -0.98
C THR A 46 -17.90 -11.33 -0.88
N THR A 47 -18.43 -11.31 0.34
CA THR A 47 -19.87 -11.20 0.60
C THR A 47 -20.41 -9.90 0.01
N PRO A 48 -21.44 -9.96 -0.86
CA PRO A 48 -22.03 -8.78 -1.48
C PRO A 48 -22.51 -7.76 -0.44
N GLY A 49 -22.07 -6.50 -0.56
CA GLY A 49 -22.47 -5.40 0.32
C GLY A 49 -21.51 -5.09 1.48
N GLN A 50 -20.51 -5.94 1.73
CA GLN A 50 -19.43 -5.67 2.70
C GLN A 50 -18.07 -5.73 2.01
N LEU A 51 -17.72 -4.65 1.32
CA LEU A 51 -16.39 -4.50 0.69
C LEU A 51 -15.34 -4.25 1.78
N ALA A 52 -14.79 -5.32 2.32
CA ALA A 52 -13.63 -5.29 3.20
C ALA A 52 -12.37 -5.66 2.42
N TYR A 53 -11.29 -4.89 2.60
CA TYR A 53 -10.02 -5.10 1.91
C TYR A 53 -8.90 -5.41 2.89
N LEU A 54 -7.96 -6.24 2.43
CA LEU A 54 -6.69 -6.46 3.11
C LEU A 54 -5.55 -5.91 2.27
N SER A 55 -4.54 -5.38 2.94
CA SER A 55 -3.27 -4.97 2.34
C SER A 55 -2.08 -5.75 2.88
N LYS A 56 -1.03 -5.82 2.08
CA LYS A 56 0.28 -6.24 2.53
C LYS A 56 1.33 -5.33 1.89
N PHE A 57 2.28 -4.87 2.69
CA PHE A 57 3.27 -3.89 2.25
C PHE A 57 4.67 -4.48 2.27
N THR A 58 5.49 -4.03 1.33
CA THR A 58 6.95 -4.08 1.48
C THR A 58 7.47 -2.67 1.73
N TRP A 59 8.67 -2.56 2.30
CA TRP A 59 9.17 -1.30 2.83
C TRP A 59 10.53 -0.94 2.24
N LYS A 60 10.76 0.35 2.03
CA LYS A 60 12.06 0.90 1.66
C LYS A 60 12.36 2.13 2.50
N ARG A 61 13.62 2.55 2.56
CA ARG A 61 14.01 3.86 3.09
C ARG A 61 13.24 4.94 2.32
N ALA A 62 12.59 5.85 3.05
CA ALA A 62 12.01 7.03 2.46
C ALA A 62 13.14 7.98 2.00
N PRO A 63 13.15 8.44 0.74
CA PRO A 63 14.05 9.50 0.34
C PRO A 63 13.76 10.79 1.13
N THR A 64 14.73 11.71 1.13
CA THR A 64 14.62 12.95 1.93
C THR A 64 13.41 13.75 1.46
N ASN A 65 12.59 14.21 2.41
CA ASN A 65 11.36 14.99 2.17
C ASN A 65 10.33 14.33 1.25
N THR A 66 10.39 13.01 1.03
CA THR A 66 9.39 12.31 0.22
C THR A 66 8.03 12.32 0.90
N ARG A 67 7.02 12.79 0.18
CA ARG A 67 5.62 12.61 0.56
C ARG A 67 5.07 11.41 -0.19
N TYR A 68 4.17 10.68 0.45
CA TYR A 68 3.51 9.56 -0.19
C TYR A 68 2.08 9.41 0.31
N HIS A 69 1.29 8.72 -0.49
CA HIS A 69 -0.09 8.34 -0.21
C HIS A 69 -0.33 6.94 -0.75
N TRP A 70 -1.15 6.16 -0.08
CA TRP A 70 -1.55 4.84 -0.54
C TRP A 70 -3.04 4.65 -0.32
N GLU A 71 -3.68 3.90 -1.20
CA GLU A 71 -5.12 3.62 -1.12
C GLU A 71 -5.43 2.21 -1.63
N ILE A 72 -6.56 1.68 -1.19
CA ILE A 72 -7.15 0.43 -1.66
C ILE A 72 -8.63 0.68 -1.90
N GLY A 73 -9.17 0.17 -3.01
CA GLY A 73 -10.59 0.28 -3.28
C GLY A 73 -10.93 -0.17 -4.68
N ASP A 74 -12.17 0.07 -5.10
CA ASP A 74 -12.57 -0.20 -6.48
C ASP A 74 -11.82 0.72 -7.48
N PRO A 75 -11.78 0.35 -8.77
CA PRO A 75 -11.05 1.14 -9.78
C PRO A 75 -11.52 2.61 -9.90
N THR A 76 -12.81 2.90 -9.69
CA THR A 76 -13.36 4.25 -9.79
C THR A 76 -12.88 5.10 -8.60
N TYR A 77 -12.89 4.53 -7.41
CA TYR A 77 -12.32 5.15 -6.21
C TYR A 77 -10.84 5.50 -6.40
N LEU A 78 -10.03 4.58 -6.93
CA LEU A 78 -8.61 4.81 -7.13
C LEU A 78 -8.32 5.87 -8.21
N ALA A 79 -9.11 5.90 -9.29
CA ALA A 79 -8.98 6.95 -10.30
C ALA A 79 -9.26 8.35 -9.71
N SER A 80 -10.26 8.46 -8.83
CA SER A 80 -10.53 9.69 -8.08
C SER A 80 -9.36 10.09 -7.17
N LYS A 81 -8.73 9.12 -6.51
CA LYS A 81 -7.56 9.36 -5.64
C LYS A 81 -6.32 9.76 -6.42
N GLU A 82 -6.12 9.20 -7.61
CA GLU A 82 -5.04 9.58 -8.50
C GLU A 82 -5.14 11.05 -8.93
N VAL A 83 -6.33 11.53 -9.30
CA VAL A 83 -6.53 12.95 -9.60
C VAL A 83 -6.18 13.84 -8.41
N LYS A 84 -6.56 13.45 -7.19
CA LYS A 84 -6.23 14.20 -5.97
C LYS A 84 -4.73 14.18 -5.66
N ALA A 85 -4.09 13.03 -5.79
CA ALA A 85 -2.65 12.85 -5.59
C ALA A 85 -1.84 13.70 -6.58
N ASN A 86 -2.23 13.69 -7.85
CA ASN A 86 -1.59 14.49 -8.90
C ASN A 86 -1.71 16.01 -8.62
N ARG A 87 -2.84 16.48 -8.10
CA ARG A 87 -3.04 17.90 -7.74
C ARG A 87 -2.09 18.39 -6.65
N ILE A 88 -1.67 17.51 -5.75
CA ILE A 88 -0.69 17.85 -4.70
C ILE A 88 0.75 17.47 -5.09
N GLY A 89 0.98 17.09 -6.35
CA GLY A 89 2.31 16.81 -6.92
C GLY A 89 2.83 15.40 -6.67
N LEU A 90 2.00 14.46 -6.21
CA LEU A 90 2.38 13.05 -6.11
C LEU A 90 2.12 12.35 -7.44
N ARG A 91 2.98 11.41 -7.82
CA ARG A 91 2.79 10.56 -9.01
C ARG A 91 2.59 9.11 -8.60
N GLN A 92 1.81 8.36 -9.36
CA GLN A 92 1.64 6.93 -9.10
C GLN A 92 2.98 6.23 -9.32
N VAL A 93 3.51 5.60 -8.27
CA VAL A 93 4.80 4.88 -8.29
C VAL A 93 4.62 3.37 -8.21
N PHE A 94 3.43 2.92 -7.77
CA PHE A 94 3.06 1.52 -7.76
C PHE A 94 1.54 1.38 -7.87
N ALA A 95 1.07 0.38 -8.62
CA ALA A 95 -0.33 0.01 -8.69
C ALA A 95 -0.46 -1.50 -8.90
N LYS A 96 -1.51 -2.08 -8.32
CA LYS A 96 -1.89 -3.48 -8.52
C LYS A 96 -3.40 -3.62 -8.51
N GLY A 97 -3.93 -4.48 -9.38
CA GLY A 97 -5.34 -4.84 -9.43
C GLY A 97 -5.53 -6.33 -9.16
N VAL A 98 -6.61 -6.67 -8.47
CA VAL A 98 -7.06 -8.03 -8.21
C VAL A 98 -8.53 -8.15 -8.58
N ARG A 99 -8.88 -9.26 -9.22
CA ARG A 99 -10.25 -9.61 -9.60
C ARG A 99 -10.68 -10.83 -8.81
N ASP A 100 -11.82 -10.75 -8.13
CA ASP A 100 -12.44 -11.91 -7.52
C ASP A 100 -13.00 -12.83 -8.62
N PRO A 101 -12.57 -14.10 -8.71
CA PRO A 101 -13.06 -15.00 -9.75
C PRO A 101 -14.54 -15.36 -9.59
N ALA A 102 -15.09 -15.35 -8.36
CA ALA A 102 -16.46 -15.76 -8.10
C ALA A 102 -17.47 -14.68 -8.50
N THR A 103 -17.25 -13.43 -8.07
CA THR A 103 -18.18 -12.32 -8.32
C THR A 103 -17.78 -11.45 -9.50
N GLY A 104 -16.53 -11.56 -9.97
CA GLY A 104 -15.96 -10.67 -10.98
C GLY A 104 -15.62 -9.27 -10.46
N GLN A 105 -15.84 -8.98 -9.17
CA GLN A 105 -15.50 -7.70 -8.55
C GLN A 105 -14.01 -7.40 -8.65
N LYS A 106 -13.67 -6.12 -8.77
CA LYS A 106 -12.30 -5.66 -8.88
C LYS A 106 -11.96 -4.79 -7.68
N VAL A 107 -10.80 -5.06 -7.10
CA VAL A 107 -10.13 -4.19 -6.12
C VAL A 107 -8.78 -3.82 -6.69
N GLY A 108 -8.36 -2.58 -6.49
CA GLY A 108 -6.99 -2.17 -6.74
C GLY A 108 -6.36 -1.58 -5.50
N CYS A 109 -5.06 -1.41 -5.58
CA CYS A 109 -4.26 -0.72 -4.61
C CYS A 109 -3.22 0.12 -5.34
N SER A 110 -2.86 1.25 -4.76
CA SER A 110 -1.92 2.19 -5.38
C SER A 110 -1.10 2.90 -4.33
N ILE A 111 0.12 3.27 -4.72
CA ILE A 111 1.02 4.15 -3.98
C ILE A 111 1.35 5.32 -4.90
N TRP A 112 1.16 6.54 -4.41
CA TRP A 112 1.61 7.77 -5.04
C TRP A 112 2.73 8.39 -4.19
N ALA A 113 3.77 8.92 -4.82
CA ALA A 113 4.88 9.58 -4.13
C ALA A 113 5.42 10.76 -4.95
N GLY A 114 6.04 11.73 -4.26
CA GLY A 114 6.62 12.94 -4.86
C GLY A 114 7.29 13.85 -3.85
#